data_AF-A0A969AKU4-F1
#
_entry.id   AF-A0A969AKU4-F1
#
_cell.length_a   1.000
_cell.length_b   1.000
_cell.length_c   1.000
_cell.angle_alpha   90.00
_cell.angle_beta   90.00
_cell.angle_gamma   90.00
#
_symmetry.space_group_name_H-M   'P 1'
#
loop_
_entity.id
_entity.type
_entity.pdbx_description
1 polymer ?
#
loop_
_entity_poly.entity_id
_entity_poly.type
_entity_poly.pdbx_seq_one_letter_code
_entity_poly.pdbx_strand_id
1 'polypeptide(L)'
;MGFVERHWGQQASYRLLGAVLLGITLTTTGCQGLPRGAAQPGPPQGDEEQFPAVETLVVATGSIEAPIAYTGSTEPAESVTLRAQTEGQIVALTVDVGDPVAAGQPLARLDPNLLTVGVNQAQAEFTARQSEVAQAQAAVSDARTAVEQARLQVQQARIDADRFKQLAAAGAASDQAAEQAQLTLDIAQQALLSAQEQVTTRQQAVNAAQGRVAPREPPSIKPKRGWPLRR
;
A
#
# COMPACT_ATOMS: atom_id res chain seq x y z
N MET A 1 -30.04 -22.50 -3.85
CA MET A 1 -31.19 -21.70 -4.31
C MET A 1 -30.79 -21.02 -5.62
N GLY A 2 -31.46 -21.41 -6.72
CA GLY A 2 -31.67 -20.58 -7.92
C GLY A 2 -30.47 -20.19 -8.77
N PHE A 3 -29.87 -21.16 -9.47
CA PHE A 3 -29.15 -20.95 -10.74
C PHE A 3 -30.14 -21.32 -11.86
N VAL A 4 -30.25 -20.52 -12.95
CA VAL A 4 -31.05 -20.70 -14.20
C VAL A 4 -31.49 -19.26 -14.63
N GLU A 5 -31.35 -18.74 -15.85
CA GLU A 5 -31.27 -19.32 -17.19
C GLU A 5 -30.66 -18.28 -18.18
N ARG A 6 -29.95 -18.76 -19.20
CA ARG A 6 -29.52 -17.98 -20.37
C ARG A 6 -30.52 -18.22 -21.50
N HIS A 7 -31.04 -17.15 -22.10
CA HIS A 7 -31.87 -17.26 -23.31
C HIS A 7 -31.06 -16.81 -24.54
N TRP A 8 -30.71 -17.79 -25.37
CA TRP A 8 -30.34 -17.61 -26.77
C TRP A 8 -31.61 -17.78 -27.62
N GLY A 9 -31.78 -16.95 -28.63
CA GLY A 9 -32.83 -17.07 -29.67
C GLY A 9 -32.74 -15.87 -30.61
N GLN A 10 -31.89 -15.86 -31.64
CA GLN A 10 -32.06 -16.52 -32.95
C GLN A 10 -33.45 -16.31 -33.56
N GLN A 11 -33.61 -15.22 -34.32
CA GLN A 11 -34.42 -15.12 -35.55
C GLN A 11 -33.66 -14.14 -36.46
N ALA A 12 -32.98 -14.57 -37.54
CA ALA A 12 -33.53 -14.88 -38.86
C ALA A 12 -34.48 -13.76 -39.36
N SER A 13 -34.39 -13.16 -40.53
CA SER A 13 -33.51 -13.29 -41.70
C SER A 13 -34.05 -12.28 -42.73
N TYR A 14 -33.16 -11.62 -43.46
CA TYR A 14 -33.26 -11.24 -44.88
C TYR A 14 -34.67 -11.16 -45.54
N ARG A 15 -35.04 -9.97 -46.05
CA ARG A 15 -35.23 -9.71 -47.50
C ARG A 15 -35.91 -8.36 -47.77
N LEU A 16 -35.05 -7.38 -48.11
CA LEU A 16 -35.35 -6.41 -49.16
C LEU A 16 -35.68 -7.15 -50.47
N LEU A 17 -36.45 -6.47 -51.33
CA LEU A 17 -36.71 -6.75 -52.76
C LEU A 17 -37.90 -7.66 -53.09
N GLY A 18 -38.98 -7.04 -53.57
CA GLY A 18 -39.88 -7.64 -54.55
C GLY A 18 -41.35 -7.22 -54.43
N ALA A 19 -41.79 -6.24 -55.24
CA ALA A 19 -43.09 -6.18 -55.93
C ALA A 19 -43.50 -4.72 -56.29
N VAL A 20 -42.84 -4.14 -57.29
CA VAL A 20 -43.42 -3.07 -58.12
C VAL A 20 -43.38 -3.57 -59.56
N LEU A 21 -44.43 -4.30 -59.95
CA LEU A 21 -44.65 -4.82 -61.29
C LEU A 21 -46.17 -4.94 -61.50
N LEU A 22 -46.82 -3.81 -61.80
CA LEU A 22 -48.18 -3.82 -62.35
C LEU A 22 -48.46 -2.47 -63.02
N GLY A 23 -48.15 -2.38 -64.30
CA GLY A 23 -48.40 -1.16 -65.07
C GLY A 23 -47.92 -1.27 -66.51
N ILE A 24 -48.86 -1.63 -67.39
CA ILE A 24 -48.89 -1.23 -68.81
C ILE A 24 -48.03 -2.07 -69.76
N THR A 25 -48.64 -3.14 -70.30
CA THR A 25 -48.42 -3.51 -71.71
C THR A 25 -49.78 -3.62 -72.38
N LEU A 26 -50.20 -2.50 -72.95
CA LEU A 26 -51.31 -2.36 -73.88
C LEU A 26 -50.99 -3.11 -75.17
N THR A 27 -51.96 -3.90 -75.61
CA THR A 27 -52.18 -4.35 -76.98
C THR A 27 -52.10 -3.20 -77.97
N THR A 28 -51.54 -3.43 -79.17
CA THR A 28 -52.20 -3.18 -80.47
C THR A 28 -51.21 -3.23 -81.63
N THR A 29 -51.43 -4.17 -82.55
CA THR A 29 -51.17 -4.01 -84.00
C THR A 29 -51.99 -5.10 -84.69
N GLY A 30 -53.02 -4.88 -85.52
CA GLY A 30 -53.42 -3.71 -86.29
C GLY A 30 -53.01 -3.86 -87.76
N CYS A 31 -53.97 -3.63 -88.68
CA CYS A 31 -53.95 -3.54 -90.17
C CYS A 31 -54.72 -4.69 -90.87
N GLN A 32 -55.92 -4.55 -91.48
CA GLN A 32 -56.51 -3.51 -92.40
C GLN A 32 -55.54 -3.16 -93.54
N GLY A 33 -55.84 -3.30 -94.83
CA GLY A 33 -57.12 -3.20 -95.54
C GLY A 33 -56.90 -2.20 -96.68
N LEU A 34 -56.56 -2.69 -97.88
CA LEU A 34 -56.22 -1.90 -99.07
C LEU A 34 -57.40 -1.09 -99.62
N PRO A 35 -57.13 0.09 -100.19
CA PRO A 35 -57.50 0.29 -101.60
C PRO A 35 -56.42 0.98 -102.46
N ARG A 36 -56.48 0.66 -103.77
CA ARG A 36 -55.71 1.23 -104.88
C ARG A 36 -56.20 2.63 -105.23
N GLY A 37 -55.30 3.54 -105.60
CA GLY A 37 -55.64 4.84 -106.18
C GLY A 37 -54.42 5.64 -106.68
N ALA A 38 -54.06 5.36 -107.92
CA ALA A 38 -53.26 6.10 -108.92
C ALA A 38 -52.44 7.39 -108.58
N ALA A 39 -51.19 7.37 -109.07
CA ALA A 39 -50.41 8.42 -109.76
C ALA A 39 -49.91 9.64 -108.93
N GLN A 40 -48.61 9.73 -108.58
CA GLN A 40 -47.41 10.20 -109.35
C GLN A 40 -46.98 11.60 -108.87
N PRO A 41 -45.69 12.04 -108.94
CA PRO A 41 -44.48 11.41 -109.49
C PRO A 41 -43.28 11.38 -108.49
N GLY A 42 -42.29 10.50 -108.72
CA GLY A 42 -40.93 10.64 -108.13
C GLY A 42 -39.94 11.14 -109.21
N PRO A 43 -38.61 11.15 -108.97
CA PRO A 43 -37.81 10.95 -107.74
C PRO A 43 -36.64 12.01 -107.69
N PRO A 44 -35.42 11.81 -107.13
CA PRO A 44 -34.84 10.82 -106.18
C PRO A 44 -33.94 11.44 -105.05
N GLN A 45 -33.24 10.55 -104.31
CA GLN A 45 -32.01 10.76 -103.49
C GLN A 45 -32.27 10.83 -101.97
N GLY A 46 -31.60 10.09 -101.09
CA GLY A 46 -30.47 9.16 -101.17
C GLY A 46 -30.22 8.63 -99.75
N ASP A 47 -29.54 7.49 -99.63
CA ASP A 47 -29.42 6.68 -98.40
C ASP A 47 -28.72 7.40 -97.23
N GLU A 48 -29.26 7.30 -96.00
CA GLU A 48 -28.52 7.59 -94.75
C GLU A 48 -28.43 6.32 -93.88
N GLU A 49 -27.19 5.85 -93.68
CA GLU A 49 -26.82 4.76 -92.78
C GLU A 49 -26.95 5.20 -91.30
N GLN A 50 -27.61 4.40 -90.46
CA GLN A 50 -27.74 4.63 -89.02
C GLN A 50 -26.58 4.03 -88.23
N PHE A 51 -25.86 4.85 -87.46
CA PHE A 51 -24.83 4.41 -86.50
C PHE A 51 -25.41 4.18 -85.09
N PRO A 52 -24.89 3.22 -84.30
CA PRO A 52 -25.42 2.90 -82.97
C PRO A 52 -25.12 4.00 -81.95
N ALA A 53 -26.11 4.34 -81.12
CA ALA A 53 -25.99 5.36 -80.07
C ALA A 53 -25.11 4.89 -78.90
N VAL A 54 -24.20 5.76 -78.45
CA VAL A 54 -23.29 5.51 -77.32
C VAL A 54 -23.50 6.54 -76.21
N GLU A 55 -23.40 6.08 -74.97
CA GLU A 55 -23.52 6.93 -73.78
C GLU A 55 -22.21 7.71 -73.55
N THR A 56 -22.32 9.02 -73.40
CA THR A 56 -21.18 9.92 -73.15
C THR A 56 -21.37 10.71 -71.86
N LEU A 57 -20.29 10.88 -71.08
CA LEU A 57 -20.24 11.82 -69.95
C LEU A 57 -19.31 13.01 -70.24
N VAL A 58 -19.67 14.19 -69.73
CA VAL A 58 -18.83 15.41 -69.78
C VAL A 58 -17.75 15.31 -68.71
N VAL A 59 -16.47 15.41 -69.09
CA VAL A 59 -15.32 15.34 -68.17
C VAL A 59 -14.88 16.76 -67.79
N ALA A 60 -14.64 16.99 -66.49
CA ALA A 60 -14.04 18.22 -65.97
C ALA A 60 -12.71 17.90 -65.25
N THR A 61 -11.72 18.77 -65.38
CA THR A 61 -10.42 18.60 -64.71
C THR A 61 -10.48 19.14 -63.28
N GLY A 62 -10.11 18.32 -62.31
CA GLY A 62 -9.97 18.71 -60.89
C GLY A 62 -8.84 17.93 -60.22
N SER A 63 -8.42 18.36 -59.02
CA SER A 63 -7.42 17.63 -58.23
C SER A 63 -8.04 16.34 -57.70
N ILE A 64 -7.40 15.20 -57.97
CA ILE A 64 -7.79 13.90 -57.43
C ILE A 64 -6.89 13.64 -56.23
N GLU A 65 -7.38 13.96 -55.04
CA GLU A 65 -6.74 13.55 -53.80
C GLU A 65 -7.27 12.16 -53.44
N ALA A 66 -6.39 11.16 -53.49
CA ALA A 66 -6.70 9.82 -53.00
C ALA A 66 -6.41 9.78 -51.49
N PRO A 67 -7.43 9.76 -50.61
CA PRO A 67 -7.18 9.68 -49.17
C PRO A 67 -6.50 8.35 -48.86
N ILE A 68 -5.30 8.42 -48.29
CA ILE A 68 -4.58 7.23 -47.85
C ILE A 68 -5.13 6.85 -46.47
N ALA A 69 -5.82 5.71 -46.40
CA ALA A 69 -6.31 5.16 -45.15
C ALA A 69 -5.28 4.22 -44.53
N TYR A 70 -4.88 4.50 -43.29
CA TYR A 70 -4.05 3.63 -42.47
C TYR A 70 -4.82 3.19 -41.24
N THR A 71 -4.65 1.93 -40.85
CA THR A 71 -5.12 1.41 -39.57
C THR A 71 -3.96 1.41 -38.58
N GLY A 72 -4.15 2.08 -37.44
CA GLY A 72 -3.20 2.07 -36.33
C GLY A 72 -3.91 1.70 -35.03
N SER A 73 -3.15 1.16 -34.08
CA SER A 73 -3.61 0.94 -32.71
C SER A 73 -2.97 1.97 -31.80
N THR A 74 -3.72 2.48 -30.83
CA THR A 74 -3.20 3.37 -29.78
C THR A 74 -2.96 2.59 -28.51
N GLU A 75 -1.81 2.83 -27.88
CA GLU A 75 -1.44 2.22 -26.60
C GLU A 75 -1.01 3.30 -25.59
N PRO A 76 -1.09 3.03 -24.29
CA PRO A 76 -0.59 3.94 -23.27
C PRO A 76 0.91 4.19 -23.40
N ALA A 77 1.35 5.44 -23.20
CA ALA A 77 2.78 5.79 -23.22
C ALA A 77 3.57 5.10 -22.08
N GLU A 78 2.95 4.93 -20.91
CA GLU A 78 3.49 4.20 -19.77
C GLU A 78 2.40 3.39 -19.08
N SER A 79 2.76 2.22 -18.54
CA SER A 79 1.87 1.37 -17.76
C SER A 79 2.61 0.84 -16.54
N VAL A 80 1.98 0.96 -15.36
CA VAL A 80 2.54 0.52 -14.08
C VAL A 80 1.56 -0.40 -13.37
N THR A 81 2.07 -1.51 -12.84
CA THR A 81 1.28 -2.42 -12.00
C THR A 81 1.53 -2.11 -10.53
N LEU A 82 0.48 -1.74 -9.81
CA LEU A 82 0.54 -1.49 -8.37
C LEU A 82 0.22 -2.76 -7.59
N ARG A 83 0.98 -3.02 -6.53
CA ARG A 83 0.77 -4.16 -5.61
C ARG A 83 0.92 -3.70 -4.16
N ALA A 84 0.14 -4.29 -3.27
CA ALA A 84 0.33 -4.13 -1.83
C ALA A 84 1.67 -4.74 -1.38
N GLN A 85 2.36 -4.08 -0.45
CA GLN A 85 3.60 -4.59 0.13
C GLN A 85 3.37 -5.62 1.23
N THR A 86 2.18 -5.61 1.82
CA THR A 86 1.75 -6.52 2.90
C THR A 86 0.52 -7.29 2.47
N GLU A 87 0.39 -8.51 2.96
CA GLU A 87 -0.82 -9.30 2.78
C GLU A 87 -1.96 -8.74 3.64
N GLY A 88 -3.19 -8.83 3.14
CA GLY A 88 -4.37 -8.37 3.85
C GLY A 88 -5.61 -8.37 2.96
N GLN A 89 -6.78 -8.39 3.60
CA GLN A 89 -8.06 -8.29 2.89
C GLN A 89 -8.33 -6.83 2.51
N ILE A 90 -8.81 -6.58 1.29
CA ILE A 90 -9.26 -5.25 0.87
C ILE A 90 -10.60 -4.95 1.53
N VAL A 91 -10.66 -3.88 2.33
CA VAL A 91 -11.89 -3.42 3.01
C VAL A 91 -12.56 -2.26 2.29
N ALA A 92 -11.83 -1.53 1.45
CA ALA A 92 -12.38 -0.47 0.62
C ALA A 92 -11.55 -0.28 -0.65
N LEU A 93 -12.25 0.00 -1.76
CA LEU A 93 -11.67 0.50 -2.99
C LEU A 93 -12.24 1.91 -3.21
N THR A 94 -11.37 2.90 -3.44
CA THR A 94 -11.73 4.33 -3.44
C THR A 94 -11.85 4.91 -4.86
N VAL A 95 -11.54 4.12 -5.89
CA VAL A 95 -11.52 4.53 -7.31
C VAL A 95 -12.13 3.44 -8.17
N ASP A 96 -12.72 3.82 -9.31
CA ASP A 96 -13.24 2.90 -10.32
C ASP A 96 -12.41 2.97 -11.63
N VAL A 97 -12.67 2.04 -12.54
CA VAL A 97 -11.98 1.94 -13.83
C VAL A 97 -12.33 3.16 -14.69
N GLY A 98 -11.31 3.92 -15.06
CA GLY A 98 -11.44 5.13 -15.89
C GLY A 98 -11.31 6.43 -15.10
N ASP A 99 -11.29 6.37 -13.77
CA ASP A 99 -11.11 7.57 -12.94
C ASP A 99 -9.67 8.10 -13.01
N PRO A 100 -9.48 9.43 -13.14
CA PRO A 100 -8.16 10.05 -13.01
C PRO A 100 -7.72 10.02 -11.54
N VAL A 101 -6.46 9.66 -11.28
CA VAL A 101 -5.88 9.58 -9.93
C VAL A 101 -4.66 10.50 -9.77
N ALA A 102 -4.54 11.15 -8.62
CA ALA A 102 -3.41 12.00 -8.28
C ALA A 102 -2.32 11.22 -7.51
N ALA A 103 -1.08 11.71 -7.56
CA ALA A 103 0.02 11.13 -6.79
C ALA A 103 -0.26 11.20 -5.28
N GLY A 104 -0.15 10.05 -4.60
CA GLY A 104 -0.42 9.92 -3.17
C GLY A 104 -1.87 9.65 -2.80
N GLN A 105 -2.79 9.60 -3.78
CA GLN A 105 -4.19 9.25 -3.54
C GLN A 105 -4.32 7.76 -3.13
N PRO A 106 -4.97 7.46 -1.99
CA PRO A 106 -5.28 6.08 -1.62
C PRO A 106 -6.22 5.44 -2.63
N LEU A 107 -5.82 4.32 -3.21
CA LEU A 107 -6.64 3.57 -4.18
C LEU A 107 -7.46 2.48 -3.50
N ALA A 108 -6.87 1.81 -2.50
CA ALA A 108 -7.50 0.76 -1.72
C ALA A 108 -7.04 0.83 -0.26
N ARG A 109 -7.89 0.38 0.65
CA ARG A 109 -7.57 0.20 2.08
C ARG A 109 -7.61 -1.28 2.42
N LEU A 110 -6.55 -1.78 3.05
CA LEU A 110 -6.47 -3.13 3.58
C LEU A 110 -6.97 -3.16 5.04
N ASP A 111 -7.47 -4.31 5.50
CA ASP A 111 -7.85 -4.52 6.90
C ASP A 111 -6.60 -4.38 7.81
N PRO A 112 -6.56 -3.40 8.72
CA PRO A 112 -5.43 -3.22 9.62
C PRO A 112 -5.43 -4.18 10.80
N ASN A 113 -6.48 -4.98 11.04
CA ASN A 113 -6.65 -5.74 12.29
C ASN A 113 -5.42 -6.55 12.70
N LEU A 114 -4.82 -7.31 11.78
CA LEU A 114 -3.63 -8.12 12.09
C LEU A 114 -2.42 -7.26 12.46
N LEU A 115 -2.23 -6.13 11.77
CA LEU A 115 -1.15 -5.18 12.07
C LEU A 115 -1.39 -4.48 13.40
N THR A 116 -2.64 -4.09 13.71
CA THR A 116 -3.03 -3.49 14.98
C THR A 116 -2.78 -4.43 16.15
N VAL A 117 -3.09 -5.73 16.00
CA VAL A 117 -2.77 -6.74 17.03
C VAL A 117 -1.26 -6.81 17.26
N GLY A 118 -0.46 -6.82 16.19
CA GLY A 118 1.01 -6.80 16.30
C GLY A 118 1.54 -5.55 17.00
N VAL A 119 0.99 -4.38 16.67
CA VAL A 119 1.33 -3.11 17.34
C VAL A 119 0.95 -3.13 18.82
N ASN A 120 -0.26 -3.61 19.15
CA ASN A 120 -0.72 -3.70 20.54
C ASN A 120 0.14 -4.66 21.36
N GLN A 121 0.53 -5.80 20.78
CA GLN A 121 1.43 -6.76 21.42
C GLN A 121 2.81 -6.14 21.68
N ALA A 122 3.39 -5.46 20.68
CA ALA A 122 4.66 -4.76 20.84
C ALA A 122 4.60 -3.64 21.89
N GLN A 123 3.48 -2.91 21.96
CA GLN A 123 3.25 -1.87 22.95
C GLN A 123 3.12 -2.45 24.38
N ALA A 124 2.45 -3.59 24.51
CA ALA A 124 2.34 -4.31 25.78
C ALA A 124 3.71 -4.80 26.26
N GLU A 125 4.52 -5.39 25.37
CA GLU A 125 5.89 -5.79 25.66
C GLU A 125 6.77 -4.60 26.04
N PHE A 126 6.66 -3.48 25.34
CA PHE A 126 7.39 -2.26 25.67
C PHE A 126 7.04 -1.74 27.07
N THR A 127 5.76 -1.76 27.43
CA THR A 127 5.28 -1.34 28.75
C THR A 127 5.75 -2.30 29.85
N ALA A 128 5.75 -3.60 29.57
CA ALA A 128 6.30 -4.61 30.49
C ALA A 128 7.80 -4.38 30.76
N ARG A 129 8.60 -4.14 29.72
CA ARG A 129 10.03 -3.84 29.87
C ARG A 129 10.30 -2.54 30.61
N GLN A 130 9.49 -1.50 30.39
CA GLN A 130 9.58 -0.27 31.19
C GLN A 130 9.30 -0.54 32.68
N SER A 131 8.33 -1.42 32.96
CA SER A 131 8.02 -1.82 34.34
C SER A 131 9.19 -2.60 34.98
N GLU A 132 9.88 -3.45 34.21
CA GLU A 132 11.12 -4.11 34.68
C GLU A 132 12.21 -3.10 35.05
N VAL A 133 12.40 -2.03 34.25
CA VAL A 133 13.34 -0.95 34.58
C VAL A 133 12.95 -0.24 35.87
N ALA A 134 11.66 0.08 36.04
CA ALA A 134 11.17 0.71 37.26
C ALA A 134 11.40 -0.16 38.50
N GLN A 135 11.14 -1.48 38.40
CA GLN A 135 11.40 -2.44 39.48
C GLN A 135 12.90 -2.54 39.80
N ALA A 136 13.77 -2.58 38.79
CA ALA A 136 15.21 -2.60 38.99
C ALA A 136 15.71 -1.31 39.69
N GLN A 137 15.14 -0.15 39.33
CA GLN A 137 15.46 1.13 39.95
C GLN A 137 15.01 1.19 41.42
N ALA A 138 13.82 0.64 41.72
CA ALA A 138 13.35 0.51 43.10
C ALA A 138 14.32 -0.35 43.94
N ALA A 139 14.79 -1.47 43.38
CA ALA A 139 15.78 -2.32 44.05
C ALA A 139 17.13 -1.61 44.31
N VAL A 140 17.55 -0.67 43.45
CA VAL A 140 18.71 0.20 43.73
C VAL A 140 18.43 1.13 44.90
N SER A 141 17.22 1.71 44.97
CA SER A 141 16.81 2.57 46.09
C SER A 141 16.83 1.81 47.43
N ASP A 142 16.33 0.57 47.44
CA ASP A 142 16.36 -0.29 48.62
C ASP A 142 17.81 -0.62 49.03
N ALA A 143 18.67 -0.95 48.08
CA ALA A 143 20.09 -1.22 48.36
C ALA A 143 20.81 0.02 48.91
N ARG A 144 20.51 1.22 48.40
CA ARG A 144 21.06 2.48 48.96
C ARG A 144 20.58 2.72 50.38
N THR A 145 19.33 2.40 50.69
CA THR A 145 18.80 2.49 52.06
C THR A 145 19.55 1.53 52.99
N ALA A 146 19.86 0.31 52.54
CA ALA A 146 20.68 -0.64 53.28
C ALA A 146 22.11 -0.14 53.53
N VAL A 147 22.71 0.57 52.57
CA VAL A 147 24.02 1.25 52.76
C VAL A 147 23.95 2.29 53.86
N GLU A 148 22.92 3.14 53.87
CA GLU A 148 22.79 4.15 54.92
C GLU A 148 22.56 3.52 56.30
N GLN A 149 21.77 2.44 56.38
CA GLN A 149 21.62 1.69 57.63
C GLN A 149 22.94 1.10 58.13
N ALA A 150 23.72 0.46 57.24
CA ALA A 150 25.03 -0.08 57.59
C ALA A 150 26.01 1.03 58.01
N ARG A 151 25.93 2.20 57.37
CA ARG A 151 26.74 3.37 57.75
C ARG A 151 26.43 3.86 59.16
N LEU A 152 25.16 3.91 59.53
CA LEU A 152 24.74 4.25 60.89
C LEU A 152 25.23 3.21 61.91
N GLN A 153 25.21 1.92 61.56
CA GLN A 153 25.77 0.85 62.40
C GLN A 153 27.27 1.01 62.60
N VAL A 154 28.03 1.33 61.55
CA VAL A 154 29.47 1.65 61.65
C VAL A 154 29.70 2.84 62.57
N GLN A 155 28.91 3.90 62.43
CA GLN A 155 29.03 5.08 63.29
C GLN A 155 28.79 4.72 64.76
N GLN A 156 27.74 3.96 65.05
CA GLN A 156 27.43 3.51 66.40
C GLN A 156 28.54 2.63 66.98
N ALA A 157 28.97 1.61 66.23
CA ALA A 157 30.04 0.71 66.64
C ALA A 157 31.36 1.45 66.88
N ARG A 158 31.65 2.50 66.09
CA ARG A 158 32.84 3.34 66.27
C ARG A 158 32.78 4.13 67.57
N ILE A 159 31.65 4.75 67.87
CA ILE A 159 31.45 5.47 69.14
C ILE A 159 31.62 4.52 70.32
N ASP A 160 31.07 3.31 70.22
CA ASP A 160 31.18 2.30 71.27
C ASP A 160 32.62 1.80 71.43
N ALA A 161 33.33 1.51 70.34
CA ALA A 161 34.74 1.13 70.35
C ALA A 161 35.63 2.20 70.98
N ASP A 162 35.46 3.46 70.57
CA ASP A 162 36.21 4.61 71.14
C ASP A 162 35.92 4.77 72.64
N ARG A 163 34.65 4.62 73.06
CA ARG A 163 34.25 4.69 74.47
C ARG A 163 34.86 3.56 75.29
N PHE A 164 34.77 2.31 74.84
CA PHE A 164 35.33 1.18 75.60
C PHE A 164 36.85 1.22 75.66
N LYS A 165 37.51 1.69 74.60
CA LYS A 165 38.96 1.92 74.61
C LYS A 165 39.37 2.96 75.66
N GLN A 166 38.62 4.05 75.79
CA GLN A 166 38.86 5.07 76.83
C GLN A 166 38.61 4.52 78.24
N LEU A 167 37.52 3.76 78.43
CA LEU A 167 37.19 3.17 79.73
C LEU A 167 38.23 2.13 80.16
N ALA A 168 38.73 1.29 79.24
CA ALA A 168 39.79 0.33 79.51
C ALA A 168 41.09 1.04 79.91
N ALA A 169 41.48 2.10 79.18
CA ALA A 169 42.65 2.92 79.52
C ALA A 169 42.53 3.60 80.90
N ALA A 170 41.30 3.92 81.34
CA ALA A 170 41.02 4.46 82.66
C ALA A 170 40.86 3.39 83.76
N GLY A 171 40.98 2.09 83.43
CA GLY A 171 40.78 0.97 84.35
C GLY A 171 39.31 0.70 84.73
N ALA A 172 38.36 1.35 84.04
CA ALA A 172 36.92 1.25 84.31
C ALA A 172 36.22 0.14 83.47
N ALA A 173 36.94 -0.49 82.53
CA ALA A 173 36.47 -1.63 81.73
C ALA A 173 37.63 -2.62 81.49
N SER A 174 37.32 -3.85 81.08
CA SER A 174 38.33 -4.86 80.72
C SER A 174 38.84 -4.67 79.30
N ASP A 175 40.09 -5.09 79.04
CA ASP A 175 40.67 -5.10 77.69
C ASP A 175 39.84 -5.95 76.72
N GLN A 176 39.33 -7.09 77.19
CA GLN A 176 38.42 -7.95 76.42
C GLN A 176 37.17 -7.18 75.94
N ALA A 177 36.61 -6.29 76.77
CA ALA A 177 35.45 -5.50 76.37
C ALA A 177 35.79 -4.49 75.26
N ALA A 178 36.99 -3.89 75.32
CA ALA A 178 37.48 -3.00 74.27
C ALA A 178 37.75 -3.75 72.96
N GLU A 179 38.39 -4.92 73.03
CA GLU A 179 38.63 -5.79 71.87
C GLU A 179 37.32 -6.24 71.20
N GLN A 180 36.31 -6.62 72.00
CA GLN A 180 35.00 -7.00 71.48
C GLN A 180 34.29 -5.83 70.77
N ALA A 181 34.39 -4.62 71.32
CA ALA A 181 33.84 -3.42 70.69
C ALA A 181 34.56 -3.11 69.36
N GLN A 182 35.88 -3.29 69.30
CA GLN A 182 36.66 -3.13 68.08
C GLN A 182 36.27 -4.16 67.01
N LEU A 183 36.14 -5.44 67.37
CA LEU A 183 35.64 -6.49 66.47
C LEU A 183 34.25 -6.16 65.92
N THR A 184 33.38 -5.58 66.74
CA THR A 184 32.04 -5.17 66.32
C THR A 184 32.10 -4.05 65.28
N LEU A 185 33.02 -3.08 65.44
CA LEU A 185 33.28 -2.05 64.43
C LEU A 185 33.78 -2.66 63.12
N ASP A 186 34.73 -3.59 63.18
CA ASP A 186 35.29 -4.22 61.98
C ASP A 186 34.19 -5.01 61.22
N ILE A 187 33.34 -5.76 61.93
CA ILE A 187 32.18 -6.45 61.35
C ILE A 187 31.22 -5.46 60.69
N ALA A 188 30.90 -4.35 61.36
CA ALA A 188 30.02 -3.32 60.80
C ALA A 188 30.61 -2.69 59.53
N GLN A 189 31.93 -2.48 59.48
CA GLN A 189 32.61 -1.98 58.29
C GLN A 189 32.54 -2.96 57.12
N GLN A 190 32.72 -4.26 57.39
CA GLN A 190 32.53 -5.29 56.36
C GLN A 190 31.08 -5.34 55.86
N ALA A 191 30.10 -5.18 56.76
CA ALA A 191 28.70 -5.11 56.38
C ALA A 191 28.43 -3.90 55.46
N LEU A 192 29.00 -2.74 55.75
CA LEU A 192 28.89 -1.54 54.89
C LEU A 192 29.49 -1.77 53.50
N LEU A 193 30.68 -2.35 53.41
CA LEU A 193 31.29 -2.70 52.11
C LEU A 193 30.39 -3.65 51.32
N SER A 194 29.86 -4.69 51.96
CA SER A 194 28.95 -5.63 51.30
C SER A 194 27.67 -4.97 50.80
N ALA A 195 27.12 -4.00 51.53
CA ALA A 195 25.95 -3.23 51.11
C ALA A 195 26.27 -2.33 49.91
N GLN A 196 27.46 -1.73 49.86
CA GLN A 196 27.90 -0.93 48.72
C GLN A 196 28.03 -1.78 47.45
N GLU A 197 28.59 -2.98 47.55
CA GLU A 197 28.68 -3.91 46.41
C GLU A 197 27.30 -4.36 45.91
N GLN A 198 26.32 -4.50 46.81
CA GLN A 198 24.95 -4.75 46.42
C GLN A 198 24.38 -3.60 45.58
N VAL A 199 24.65 -2.34 45.93
CA VAL A 199 24.22 -1.19 45.10
C VAL A 199 24.81 -1.28 43.70
N THR A 200 26.11 -1.59 43.58
CA THR A 200 26.77 -1.77 42.27
C THR A 200 26.10 -2.87 41.45
N THR A 201 25.82 -4.01 42.07
CA THR A 201 25.15 -5.14 41.43
C THR A 201 23.73 -4.79 40.97
N ARG A 202 22.95 -4.08 41.81
CA ARG A 202 21.60 -3.62 41.45
C ARG A 202 21.66 -2.57 40.33
N GLN A 203 22.67 -1.71 40.32
CA GLN A 203 22.86 -0.73 39.25
C GLN A 203 23.18 -1.39 37.91
N GLN A 204 23.97 -2.47 37.91
CA GLN A 204 24.19 -3.27 36.71
C GLN A 204 22.89 -3.90 36.19
N ALA A 205 22.00 -4.36 37.09
CA ALA A 205 20.69 -4.87 36.72
C ALA A 205 19.80 -3.79 36.07
N VAL A 206 19.85 -2.54 36.55
CA VAL A 206 19.18 -1.40 35.89
C VAL A 206 19.71 -1.19 34.48
N ASN A 207 21.02 -1.17 34.30
CA ASN A 207 21.63 -0.99 32.97
C ASN A 207 21.24 -2.13 32.02
N ALA A 208 21.21 -3.36 32.51
CA ALA A 208 20.76 -4.52 31.74
C ALA A 208 19.27 -4.44 31.37
N ALA A 209 18.41 -3.96 32.27
CA ALA A 209 17.00 -3.73 31.99
C ALA A 209 16.79 -2.61 30.96
N GLN A 210 17.53 -1.50 31.08
CA GLN A 210 17.49 -0.39 30.11
C GLN A 210 17.91 -0.83 28.71
N GLY A 211 18.94 -1.69 28.61
CA GLY A 211 19.38 -2.27 27.34
C GLY A 211 18.28 -3.08 26.62
N ARG A 212 17.29 -3.61 27.35
CA ARG A 212 16.15 -4.35 26.76
C ARG A 212 15.05 -3.42 26.24
N VAL A 213 14.96 -2.20 26.77
CA VAL A 213 13.99 -1.17 26.36
C VAL A 213 14.49 -0.42 25.12
N ALA A 214 15.80 -0.37 24.89
CA ALA A 214 16.40 0.32 23.75
C ALA A 214 15.76 -0.15 22.43
N PRO A 215 15.28 0.78 21.58
CA PRO A 215 14.78 0.43 20.26
C PRO A 215 15.88 -0.29 19.48
N ARG A 216 15.57 -1.50 19.00
CA ARG A 216 16.35 -2.08 17.89
C ARG A 216 16.04 -1.16 16.71
N GLU A 217 16.97 -0.27 16.36
CA GLU A 217 16.79 0.65 15.23
C GLU A 217 16.31 -0.16 14.02
N PRO A 218 15.09 0.05 13.52
CA PRO A 218 14.67 -0.61 12.30
C PRO A 218 15.58 -0.11 11.18
N PRO A 219 15.96 -0.97 10.23
CA PRO A 219 16.79 -0.54 9.10
C PRO A 219 16.12 0.65 8.42
N SER A 220 16.86 1.76 8.29
CA SER A 220 16.43 2.98 7.61
C SER A 220 15.94 2.65 6.20
N ILE A 221 14.62 2.58 6.02
CA ILE A 221 14.02 2.48 4.68
C ILE A 221 14.07 3.89 4.10
N LYS A 222 15.19 4.23 3.46
CA LYS A 222 15.27 5.48 2.68
C LYS A 222 14.25 5.39 1.55
N PRO A 223 13.33 6.36 1.40
CA PRO A 223 12.41 6.37 0.27
C PRO A 223 13.25 6.42 -1.01
N LYS A 224 13.08 5.42 -1.89
CA LYS A 224 13.70 5.46 -3.23
C LYS A 224 13.25 6.76 -3.90
N ARG A 225 14.21 7.57 -4.35
CA ARG A 225 13.96 8.85 -5.01
C ARG A 225 12.88 8.67 -6.09
N GLY A 226 11.85 9.50 -6.00
CA GLY A 226 10.76 9.55 -6.96
C GLY A 226 11.28 9.73 -8.38
N TRP A 227 10.65 9.03 -9.32
CA TRP A 227 10.97 9.11 -10.73
C TRP A 227 10.65 10.53 -11.25
N PRO A 228 11.52 11.15 -12.06
CA PRO A 228 11.27 12.48 -12.60
C PRO A 228 10.16 12.39 -13.65
N LEU A 229 8.99 12.97 -13.33
CA LEU A 229 7.91 13.20 -14.29
C LEU A 229 8.45 14.11 -15.40
N ARG A 230 8.64 13.57 -16.61
CA ARG A 230 8.87 14.39 -17.80
C ARG A 230 7.51 14.84 -18.33
N ARG A 231 7.33 16.16 -18.39
CA ARG A 231 6.22 16.83 -19.07
C ARG A 231 6.38 16.76 -20.57
#